data_AF-A0A957UWY0-F1
#
_entry.id   AF-A0A957UWY0-F1
#
_cell.length_a   1.000
_cell.length_b   1.000
_cell.length_c   1.000
_cell.angle_alpha   90.00
_cell.angle_beta   90.00
_cell.angle_gamma   90.00
#
_symmetry.space_group_name_H-M   'P 1'
#
loop_
_entity.id
_entity.type
_entity.pdbx_description
1 polymer ?
#
loop_
_entity_poly.entity_id
_entity_poly.type
_entity_poly.pdbx_seq_one_letter_code
_entity_poly.pdbx_strand_id
1 'polypeptide(L)'
;LILVDSVSDLLAMPPLARQFNRALSKLNRLLHATASGLLCIGEESAPWLARLLQWDQMAALRRATALHVDFGVQQWLDRDGQWRGYRRLATVRKSRWAAAGACAQIDIEFNGTVRAA
;
A
#
# COMPACT_ATOMS: atom_id res chain seq x y z
N LEU A 1 9.24 13.99 -1.34
CA LEU A 1 8.54 12.69 -1.21
C LEU A 1 9.28 11.70 -2.07
N ILE A 2 9.60 10.52 -1.52
CA ILE A 2 10.21 9.41 -2.25
C ILE A 2 9.14 8.33 -2.41
N LEU A 3 8.96 7.83 -3.62
CA LEU A 3 8.01 6.76 -3.94
C LEU A 3 8.78 5.46 -4.23
N VAL A 4 8.30 4.35 -3.66
CA VAL A 4 8.77 2.99 -3.98
C VAL A 4 7.57 2.21 -4.49
N ASP A 5 7.63 1.80 -5.76
CA ASP A 5 6.58 1.05 -6.43
C ASP A 5 7.19 -0.09 -7.28
N SER A 6 6.97 -1.38 -6.99
CA SER A 6 6.30 -1.92 -5.80
C SER A 6 7.32 -2.36 -4.73
N VAL A 7 7.01 -2.16 -3.45
CA VAL A 7 7.79 -2.72 -2.35
C VAL A 7 7.69 -4.25 -2.32
N SER A 8 6.64 -4.83 -2.93
CA SER A 8 6.48 -6.28 -3.04
C SER A 8 7.61 -6.91 -3.86
N ASP A 9 8.01 -6.29 -4.97
CA ASP A 9 9.11 -6.77 -5.81
C ASP A 9 10.46 -6.69 -5.07
N LEU A 10 10.68 -5.60 -4.34
CA LEU A 10 11.87 -5.43 -3.51
C LEU A 10 11.97 -6.51 -2.43
N LEU A 11 10.83 -6.83 -1.80
CA LEU A 11 10.76 -7.83 -0.75
C LEU A 11 10.86 -9.26 -1.30
N ALA A 12 10.42 -9.51 -2.54
CA ALA A 12 10.55 -10.82 -3.20
C ALA A 12 12.01 -11.30 -3.30
N MET A 13 13.00 -10.41 -3.20
CA MET A 13 14.43 -10.75 -3.15
C MET A 13 14.94 -10.83 -1.70
N PRO A 14 15.19 -12.03 -1.12
CA PRO A 14 15.55 -12.19 0.29
C PRO A 14 16.77 -11.38 0.79
N PRO A 15 17.88 -11.23 0.04
CA PRO A 15 18.98 -10.38 0.51
C PRO A 15 18.58 -8.90 0.58
N LEU A 16 17.84 -8.39 -0.40
CA LEU A 16 17.38 -7.00 -0.43
C LEU A 16 16.33 -6.74 0.66
N ALA A 17 15.38 -7.66 0.85
CA ALA A 17 14.38 -7.57 1.90
C ALA A 17 15.01 -7.43 3.30
N ARG A 18 16.04 -8.26 3.59
CA ARG A 18 16.79 -8.20 4.86
C ARG A 18 17.54 -6.87 5.00
N GLN A 19 18.20 -6.40 3.95
CA GLN A 19 18.91 -5.13 3.96
C GLN A 19 17.96 -3.95 4.18
N PHE A 20 16.85 -3.92 3.45
CA PHE A 20 15.80 -2.91 3.57
C PHE A 20 15.22 -2.86 4.98
N ASN A 21 14.84 -4.02 5.53
CA ASN A 21 14.30 -4.12 6.89
C ASN A 21 15.29 -3.64 7.94
N ARG A 22 16.59 -3.94 7.80
CA ARG A 22 17.65 -3.42 8.69
C ARG A 22 17.86 -1.91 8.53
N ALA A 23 17.62 -1.36 7.35
CA ALA A 23 17.81 0.06 7.06
C ALA A 23 16.64 0.94 7.54
N LEU A 24 15.46 0.38 7.86
CA LEU A 24 14.25 1.15 8.20
C LEU A 24 14.48 2.21 9.29
N SER A 25 15.18 1.88 10.37
CA SER A 25 15.46 2.84 11.46
C SER A 25 16.39 3.98 11.01
N LYS A 26 17.36 3.69 10.12
CA LYS A 26 18.24 4.71 9.53
C LYS A 26 17.46 5.58 8.56
N LEU A 27 16.64 4.98 7.69
CA LEU A 27 15.77 5.68 6.75
C LEU A 27 14.83 6.63 7.50
N ASN A 28 14.16 6.17 8.56
CA ASN A 28 13.27 7.02 9.33
C ASN A 28 13.97 8.27 9.89
N ARG A 29 15.20 8.14 10.43
CA ARG A 29 16.00 9.28 10.90
C ARG A 29 16.36 10.24 9.78
N LEU A 30 16.81 9.73 8.63
CA LEU A 30 17.18 10.56 7.49
C LEU A 30 15.98 11.30 6.91
N LEU A 31 14.83 10.63 6.80
CA LEU A 31 13.58 11.22 6.34
C LEU A 31 13.12 12.36 7.27
N HIS A 32 13.24 12.17 8.59
CA HIS A 32 12.96 13.25 9.54
C HIS A 32 13.93 14.42 9.39
N ALA A 33 15.24 14.15 9.32
CA ALA A 33 16.27 15.19 9.21
C ALA A 33 16.15 16.01 7.90
N THR A 34 15.57 15.43 6.85
CA THR A 34 15.42 16.05 5.52
C THR A 34 13.99 16.52 5.22
N ALA A 35 13.10 16.50 6.23
CA ALA A 35 11.67 16.80 6.06
C ALA A 35 11.01 16.07 4.87
N SER A 36 11.45 14.85 4.61
CA SER A 36 11.02 14.03 3.47
C SER A 36 10.11 12.90 3.90
N GLY A 37 9.10 12.59 3.09
CA GLY A 37 8.27 11.40 3.24
C GLY A 37 8.73 10.25 2.35
N LEU A 38 8.47 9.01 2.79
CA LEU A 38 8.60 7.80 1.99
C LEU A 38 7.21 7.17 1.84
N LEU A 39 6.76 7.00 0.61
CA LEU A 39 5.54 6.28 0.26
C LEU A 39 5.94 4.95 -0.38
N CYS A 40 5.51 3.84 0.23
CA CYS A 40 5.70 2.50 -0.31
C CYS A 40 4.35 1.98 -0.79
N ILE A 41 4.27 1.61 -2.07
CA ILE A 41 3.13 0.92 -2.65
C ILE A 41 3.47 -0.57 -2.69
N GLY A 42 2.56 -1.41 -2.24
CA GLY A 42 2.74 -2.85 -2.26
C GLY A 42 1.42 -3.57 -2.25
N GLU A 43 1.43 -4.77 -2.80
CA GLU A 43 0.31 -5.69 -2.72
C GLU A 43 0.37 -6.45 -1.40
N GLU A 44 -0.76 -6.51 -0.69
CA GLU A 44 -0.83 -7.32 0.52
C GLU A 44 -0.83 -8.81 0.14
N SER A 45 0.07 -9.58 0.74
CA SER A 45 0.08 -11.03 0.57
C SER A 45 -1.24 -11.62 1.08
N ALA A 46 -1.76 -12.62 0.38
CA ALA A 46 -3.04 -13.21 0.78
C ALA A 46 -2.98 -13.67 2.26
N PRO A 47 -4.02 -13.43 3.07
CA PRO A 47 -3.98 -13.68 4.52
C PRO A 47 -3.61 -15.13 4.89
N TRP A 48 -3.95 -16.09 4.04
CA TRP A 48 -3.62 -17.51 4.22
C TRP A 48 -2.13 -17.81 4.01
N LEU A 49 -1.43 -17.09 3.13
CA LEU A 49 0.02 -17.20 2.93
C LEU A 49 0.78 -16.78 4.18
N ALA A 50 0.40 -15.63 4.76
CA ALA A 50 1.01 -15.13 6.00
C ALA A 50 0.73 -16.07 7.19
N ARG A 51 -0.46 -16.66 7.25
CA ARG A 51 -0.88 -17.53 8.37
C ARG A 51 -0.30 -18.94 8.30
N LEU A 52 -0.14 -19.52 7.11
CA LEU A 52 0.37 -20.89 6.94
C LEU A 52 1.90 -20.95 6.88
N LEU A 53 2.55 -19.95 6.27
CA LEU A 53 4.00 -19.95 6.05
C LEU A 53 4.76 -19.00 6.99
N GLN A 54 4.06 -18.33 7.92
CA GLN A 54 4.58 -17.21 8.73
C GLN A 54 5.27 -16.14 7.85
N TRP A 55 4.87 -16.07 6.58
CA TRP A 55 5.59 -15.35 5.56
C TRP A 55 5.00 -13.95 5.41
N ASP A 56 5.26 -13.13 6.41
CA ASP A 56 4.84 -11.74 6.42
C ASP A 56 6.02 -10.79 6.21
N GLN A 57 6.40 -10.62 4.95
CA GLN A 57 7.57 -9.83 4.56
C GLN A 57 7.43 -8.34 4.87
N MET A 58 6.18 -7.86 4.94
CA MET A 58 5.86 -6.46 5.19
C MET A 58 5.73 -6.13 6.68
N ALA A 59 5.83 -7.12 7.59
CA ALA A 59 5.62 -6.92 9.03
C ALA A 59 6.56 -5.86 9.64
N ALA A 60 7.82 -5.83 9.22
CA ALA A 60 8.79 -4.84 9.69
C ALA A 60 8.42 -3.42 9.19
N LEU A 61 8.06 -3.30 7.92
CA LEU A 61 7.62 -2.04 7.31
C LEU A 61 6.32 -1.51 7.95
N ARG A 62 5.31 -2.37 8.15
CA ARG A 62 4.05 -1.98 8.83
C ARG A 62 4.27 -1.55 10.28
N ARG A 63 5.26 -2.12 10.97
CA ARG A 63 5.65 -1.66 12.31
C ARG A 63 6.33 -0.29 12.27
N ALA A 64 7.21 -0.06 11.29
CA ALA A 64 7.94 1.19 11.14
C ALA A 64 7.10 2.36 10.59
N THR A 65 6.11 2.11 9.73
CA THR A 65 5.34 3.16 9.07
C THR A 65 4.53 4.02 10.05
N ALA A 66 4.41 5.31 9.77
CA ALA A 66 3.54 6.22 10.49
C ALA A 66 2.07 6.10 10.06
N LEU A 67 1.82 5.72 8.80
CA LEU A 67 0.49 5.55 8.22
C LEU A 67 0.45 4.29 7.36
N HIS A 68 -0.59 3.49 7.53
CA HIS A 68 -0.89 2.33 6.70
C HIS A 68 -2.32 2.47 6.21
N VAL A 69 -2.48 2.59 4.89
CA VAL A 69 -3.77 2.63 4.21
C VAL A 69 -3.89 1.38 3.37
N ASP A 70 -4.99 0.67 3.58
CA ASP A 70 -5.36 -0.53 2.83
C ASP A 70 -6.46 -0.15 1.83
N PHE A 71 -6.35 -0.65 0.60
CA PHE A 71 -7.30 -0.41 -0.49
C PHE A 71 -8.09 -1.69 -0.74
N GLY A 72 -9.31 -1.72 -0.21
CA GLY A 72 -10.17 -2.90 -0.25
C GLY A 72 -10.94 -3.08 -1.57
N VAL A 73 -12.14 -3.65 -1.41
CA VAL A 73 -13.04 -4.13 -2.48
C VAL A 73 -13.10 -3.17 -3.67
N GLN A 74 -12.96 -3.75 -4.87
CA GLN A 74 -13.20 -3.07 -6.15
C GLN A 74 -14.68 -3.13 -6.48
N GLN A 75 -15.28 -2.00 -6.83
CA GLN A 75 -16.56 -1.96 -7.52
C GLN A 75 -16.37 -1.24 -8.84
N TRP A 76 -16.70 -1.89 -9.96
CA TRP A 76 -16.64 -1.25 -11.28
C TRP A 76 -17.64 -0.11 -11.37
N LEU A 77 -17.21 1.00 -11.97
CA LEU A 77 -18.06 2.14 -12.29
C LEU A 77 -18.52 1.98 -13.73
N ASP A 78 -19.84 1.84 -13.91
CA ASP A 78 -20.49 1.76 -15.22
C ASP A 78 -21.30 3.02 -15.49
N ARG A 79 -21.31 3.45 -16.76
CA ARG A 79 -22.27 4.40 -17.29
C ARG A 79 -22.58 4.02 -18.72
N ASP A 80 -23.87 3.89 -19.03
CA ASP A 80 -24.36 3.58 -20.37
C ASP A 80 -23.72 2.30 -20.96
N GLY A 81 -23.45 1.30 -20.12
CA GLY A 81 -22.83 0.03 -20.51
C GLY A 81 -21.33 0.13 -20.82
N GLN A 82 -20.67 1.22 -20.41
CA GLN A 82 -19.23 1.40 -20.54
C GLN A 82 -18.58 1.52 -19.16
N TRP A 83 -17.50 0.76 -18.98
CA TRP A 83 -16.67 0.88 -17.78
C TRP A 83 -15.87 2.17 -17.85
N ARG A 84 -16.12 3.03 -16.86
CA ARG A 84 -15.45 4.32 -16.73
C ARG A 84 -14.38 4.35 -15.66
N GLY A 85 -14.29 3.31 -14.84
CA GLY A 85 -13.35 3.30 -13.73
C GLY A 85 -13.74 2.28 -12.67
N TYR A 86 -13.21 2.47 -11.48
CA TYR A 86 -13.54 1.64 -10.33
C TYR A 86 -13.51 2.44 -9.04
N ARG A 87 -14.39 2.07 -8.12
CA ARG A 87 -14.43 2.52 -6.74
C ARG A 87 -13.62 1.59 -5.87
N ARG A 88 -12.90 2.17 -4.91
CA ARG A 88 -12.20 1.51 -3.82
C ARG A 88 -12.63 2.07 -2.49
N LEU A 89 -12.52 1.26 -1.44
CA LEU A 89 -12.58 1.72 -0.06
C LEU A 89 -11.16 1.80 0.49
N ALA A 90 -10.65 3.00 0.71
CA ALA A 90 -9.43 3.22 1.47
C ALA A 90 -9.72 3.15 2.96
N THR A 91 -9.02 2.29 3.68
CA THR A 91 -9.16 2.09 5.11
C THR A 91 -7.84 2.39 5.81
N VAL A 92 -7.85 3.30 6.77
CA VAL A 92 -6.66 3.59 7.59
C VAL A 92 -6.48 2.46 8.61
N ARG A 93 -5.54 1.56 8.36
CA ARG A 93 -5.23 0.43 9.28
C ARG A 93 -4.34 0.85 10.44
N LYS A 94 -3.51 1.88 10.24
CA LYS A 94 -2.61 2.45 11.27
C LYS A 94 -2.39 3.92 10.97
N SER A 95 -2.40 4.77 11.98
CA SER A 95 -2.01 6.18 11.87
C SER A 95 -1.35 6.64 13.16
N ARG A 96 -0.36 7.53 13.04
CA ARG A 96 0.26 8.26 14.16
C ARG A 96 -0.31 9.67 14.35
N TRP A 97 -1.20 10.12 13.46
CA TRP A 97 -1.74 11.48 13.44
C TRP A 97 -3.23 11.55 13.77
N ALA A 98 -3.97 10.49 13.51
CA ALA A 98 -5.42 10.43 13.69
C ALA A 98 -5.85 9.01 14.11
N ALA A 99 -7.11 8.86 14.51
CA ALA A 99 -7.67 7.55 14.83
C ALA A 99 -7.61 6.59 13.63
N ALA A 100 -7.17 5.35 13.88
CA ALA A 100 -7.25 4.28 12.91
C ALA A 100 -8.72 3.85 12.71
N GLY A 101 -9.02 3.21 11.58
CA GLY A 101 -10.37 2.75 11.21
C GLY A 101 -11.17 3.74 10.38
N ALA A 102 -10.69 4.97 10.18
CA ALA A 102 -11.28 5.90 9.22
C ALA A 102 -11.28 5.31 7.81
N CYS A 103 -12.39 5.48 7.10
CA CYS A 103 -12.59 4.98 5.76
C CYS A 103 -13.00 6.10 4.81
N ALA A 104 -12.52 6.03 3.57
CA ALA A 104 -12.92 6.93 2.49
C ALA A 104 -13.18 6.13 1.21
N GLN A 105 -14.27 6.45 0.51
CA GLN A 105 -14.50 5.94 -0.84
C GLN A 105 -13.69 6.77 -1.83
N ILE A 106 -13.01 6.09 -2.73
CA ILE A 106 -12.18 6.69 -3.78
C ILE A 106 -12.63 6.13 -5.11
N ASP A 107 -13.07 7.03 -5.98
CA ASP A 107 -13.42 6.70 -7.37
C ASP A 107 -12.22 7.03 -8.25
N ILE A 108 -11.73 6.02 -8.95
CA ILE A 108 -10.66 6.14 -9.94
C ILE A 108 -11.31 6.00 -11.29
N GLU A 109 -11.49 7.14 -11.97
CA GLU A 109 -11.96 7.18 -13.34
C GLU A 109 -10.80 7.02 -14.33
N PHE A 110 -11.05 6.31 -15.41
CA PHE A 110 -10.12 6.19 -16.53
C PHE A 110 -10.11 7.48 -17.34
N ASN A 111 -8.96 7.84 -17.91
CA ASN A 111 -8.84 8.93 -18.89
C ASN A 111 -9.42 8.51 -20.27
N GLY A 112 -10.63 7.95 -20.28
CA GLY A 112 -11.31 7.36 -21.44
C GLY A 112 -12.37 6.33 -21.02
N THR A 113 -13.10 5.74 -21.95
CA THR A 113 -14.02 4.61 -21.66
C THR A 113 -13.43 3.30 -22.17
N VAL A 114 -13.47 2.26 -21.32
CA VAL A 114 -13.05 0.91 -21.71
C VAL A 114 -14.32 0.11 -21.99
N ARG A 115 -14.43 -0.43 -23.21
CA ARG A 115 -15.50 -1.39 -23.51
C ARG A 115 -15.15 -2.72 -22.87
N ALA A 116 -16.08 -3.30 -22.11
CA ALA A 116 -15.99 -4.71 -21.76
C ALA A 116 -16.01 -5.52 -23.07
N ALA A 117 -14.99 -6.35 -23.28
CA ALA A 117 -14.90 -7.28 -24.40
C ALA A 117 -15.81 -8.49 -24.18
#